data_AF-A0A2V9HSJ3-F1
#
_entry.id   AF-A0A2V9HSJ3-F1
#
_cell.length_a   1.000
_cell.length_b   1.000
_cell.length_c   1.000
_cell.angle_alpha   90.00
_cell.angle_beta   90.00
_cell.angle_gamma   90.00
#
_symmetry.space_group_name_H-M   'P 1'
#
loop_
_entity.id
_entity.type
_entity.pdbx_description
1 polymer ?
#
loop_
_entity_poly.entity_id
_entity_poly.type
_entity_poly.pdbx_seq_one_letter_code
_entity_poly.pdbx_strand_id
1 'polypeptide(L)'
;MRWRLERSLILAGFLAAAVILPLVGWESYRDTVRVAKAAQARRHSYELGRVLDETRARVVDAETGQRGFLLTGDAAYLEPYHEAIKNLDRVTEELKRLTSENPEQQKRIDTLESLIAAKLADLQRT
;
A
#
# COMPACT_ATOMS: atom_id res chain seq x y z
N MET A 1 5.84 64.06 28.52
CA MET A 1 5.23 63.50 27.29
C MET A 1 5.92 62.23 26.76
N ARG A 2 7.26 62.08 26.86
CA ARG A 2 8.02 60.91 26.33
C ARG A 2 7.67 59.56 26.97
N TRP A 3 7.36 59.52 28.27
CA TRP A 3 6.99 58.32 29.02
C TRP A 3 5.71 57.57 28.54
N ARG A 4 4.81 58.23 27.80
CA ARG A 4 3.60 57.59 27.26
C ARG A 4 3.86 56.89 25.91
N LEU A 5 4.79 57.41 25.11
CA LEU A 5 5.17 56.83 23.82
C LEU A 5 5.95 55.52 23.99
N GLU A 6 6.85 55.46 24.97
CA GLU A 6 7.69 54.28 25.18
C GLU A 6 6.84 53.09 25.67
N ARG A 7 5.82 53.36 26.49
CA ARG A 7 4.85 52.35 26.95
C ARG A 7 3.96 51.82 25.83
N SER A 8 3.51 52.65 24.91
CA SER A 8 2.69 52.20 23.76
C SER A 8 3.48 51.35 22.76
N LEU A 9 4.79 51.62 22.60
CA LEU A 9 5.67 50.82 21.74
C LEU A 9 5.90 49.42 22.32
N ILE A 10 6.12 49.32 23.64
CA ILE A 10 6.28 48.02 24.33
C ILE A 10 4.98 47.20 24.25
N LEU A 11 3.82 47.82 24.45
CA LEU A 11 2.52 47.14 24.33
C LEU A 11 2.22 46.67 22.90
N ALA A 12 2.58 47.48 21.89
CA ALA A 12 2.44 47.11 20.50
C ALA A 12 3.34 45.90 20.14
N GLY A 13 4.58 45.86 20.63
CA GLY A 13 5.48 44.72 20.46
C GLY A 13 4.94 43.45 21.12
N PHE A 14 4.37 43.56 22.32
CA PHE A 14 3.78 42.43 23.04
C PHE A 14 2.54 41.88 22.33
N LEU A 15 1.67 42.75 21.82
CA LEU A 15 0.51 42.36 21.02
C LEU A 15 0.92 41.70 19.70
N ALA A 16 1.96 42.22 19.03
CA ALA A 16 2.49 41.60 17.80
C ALA A 16 3.01 40.18 18.09
N ALA A 17 3.78 39.99 19.17
CA ALA A 17 4.26 38.66 19.58
C ALA A 17 3.11 37.70 19.94
N ALA A 18 2.08 38.20 20.63
CA ALA A 18 0.89 37.43 21.00
C ALA A 18 0.06 36.96 19.80
N VAL A 19 0.14 37.66 18.66
CA VAL A 19 -0.53 37.27 17.41
C VAL A 19 0.35 36.34 16.56
N ILE A 20 1.67 36.54 16.56
CA ILE A 20 2.60 35.70 15.81
C ILE A 20 2.63 34.26 16.34
N LEU A 21 2.61 34.07 17.67
CA LEU A 21 2.63 32.75 18.30
C LEU A 21 1.48 31.81 17.83
N PRO A 22 0.20 32.22 17.87
CA PRO A 22 -0.89 31.38 17.39
C PRO A 22 -0.90 31.20 15.86
N LEU A 23 -0.39 32.17 15.09
CA LEU A 23 -0.24 32.01 13.64
C LEU A 23 0.76 30.90 13.28
N VAL A 24 1.91 30.86 13.96
CA VAL A 24 2.91 29.79 13.78
C VAL A 24 2.36 28.44 14.27
N GLY A 25 1.63 28.43 15.39
CA GLY A 25 0.97 27.23 15.89
C GLY A 25 -0.08 26.68 14.93
N TRP A 26 -0.84 27.55 14.27
CA TRP A 26 -1.85 27.18 13.28
C TRP A 26 -1.26 26.58 12.00
N GLU A 27 -0.17 27.16 11.49
CA GLU A 27 0.62 26.60 10.37
C GLU A 27 1.13 25.19 10.71
N SER A 28 1.74 25.03 11.89
CA SER A 28 2.28 23.74 12.36
C SER A 28 1.21 22.64 12.51
N TYR A 29 0.01 23.02 12.96
CA TYR A 29 -1.11 22.09 13.10
C TYR A 29 -1.61 21.58 11.74
N ARG A 30 -1.59 22.43 10.70
CA ARG A 30 -1.97 22.05 9.33
C ARG A 30 -0.97 21.08 8.69
N ASP A 31 0.31 21.23 8.99
CA ASP A 31 1.36 20.39 8.40
C ASP A 31 1.39 18.98 8.99
N THR A 32 1.18 18.86 10.30
CA THR A 32 1.21 17.55 10.98
C THR A 32 0.11 16.62 10.46
N VAL A 33 -1.07 17.17 10.12
CA VAL A 33 -2.18 16.40 9.56
C VAL A 33 -1.95 15.98 8.10
N ARG A 34 -1.25 16.80 7.29
CA ARG A 34 -0.87 16.43 5.92
C ARG A 34 0.18 15.34 5.88
N VAL A 35 1.17 15.41 6.78
CA VAL A 35 2.23 14.39 6.89
C VAL A 35 1.65 13.05 7.35
N ALA A 36 0.69 13.04 8.28
CA ALA A 36 0.00 11.83 8.72
C ALA A 36 -0.80 11.15 7.59
N LYS A 37 -1.57 11.93 6.81
CA LYS A 37 -2.32 11.40 5.64
C LYS A 37 -1.39 10.85 4.55
N ALA A 38 -0.29 11.54 4.27
CA ALA A 38 0.71 11.06 3.32
C ALA A 38 1.41 9.78 3.80
N ALA A 39 1.63 9.63 5.11
CA ALA A 39 2.20 8.42 5.69
C ALA A 39 1.26 7.21 5.57
N GLN A 40 -0.05 7.40 5.77
CA GLN A 40 -1.05 6.34 5.62
C GLN A 40 -1.19 5.87 4.17
N ALA A 41 -1.28 6.80 3.22
CA ALA A 41 -1.32 6.47 1.79
C ALA A 41 -0.06 5.72 1.33
N ARG A 42 1.13 6.12 1.83
CA ARG A 42 2.38 5.40 1.56
C ARG A 42 2.32 3.95 2.06
N ARG A 43 1.92 3.75 3.32
CA ARG A 43 1.80 2.40 3.91
C ARG A 43 0.87 1.51 3.09
N HIS A 44 -0.27 2.04 2.68
CA HIS A 44 -1.24 1.33 1.86
C HIS A 44 -0.66 0.88 0.51
N SER A 45 0.02 1.78 -0.20
CA SER A 45 0.67 1.43 -1.48
C SER A 45 1.77 0.38 -1.32
N TYR A 46 2.56 0.44 -0.25
CA TYR A 46 3.57 -0.58 0.04
C TYR A 46 2.96 -1.94 0.35
N GLU A 47 1.86 -1.97 1.12
CA GLU A 47 1.16 -3.21 1.46
C GLU A 47 0.55 -3.85 0.22
N LEU A 48 -0.13 -3.08 -0.62
CA LEU A 48 -0.68 -3.56 -1.89
C LEU A 48 0.42 -4.10 -2.81
N GLY A 49 1.54 -3.38 -2.94
CA GLY A 49 2.69 -3.81 -3.75
C GLY A 49 3.27 -5.15 -3.26
N ARG A 50 3.44 -5.29 -1.93
CA ARG A 50 3.94 -6.54 -1.32
C ARG A 50 3.05 -7.74 -1.65
N VAL A 51 1.73 -7.58 -1.55
CA VAL A 51 0.76 -8.65 -1.81
C VAL A 51 0.72 -9.00 -3.31
N LEU A 52 0.89 -8.03 -4.20
CA LEU A 52 1.05 -8.28 -5.64
C LEU A 52 2.34 -9.05 -5.97
N ASP A 53 3.46 -8.70 -5.34
CA ASP A 53 4.72 -9.42 -5.51
C ASP A 53 4.62 -10.87 -5.02
N GLU A 54 3.94 -11.08 -3.88
CA GLU A 54 3.64 -12.41 -3.35
C GLU A 54 2.78 -13.21 -4.33
N THR A 55 1.73 -12.59 -4.89
CA THR A 55 0.87 -13.22 -5.90
C THR A 55 1.68 -13.67 -7.11
N ARG A 56 2.56 -12.79 -7.63
CA ARG A 56 3.45 -13.10 -8.76
C ARG A 56 4.40 -14.25 -8.43
N ALA A 57 5.00 -14.25 -7.24
CA ALA A 57 5.90 -15.32 -6.81
C ALA A 57 5.19 -16.68 -6.82
N ARG A 58 3.95 -16.76 -6.33
CA ARG A 58 3.18 -18.01 -6.35
C ARG A 58 2.90 -18.52 -7.75
N VAL A 59 2.53 -17.64 -8.69
CA VAL A 59 2.35 -18.05 -10.10
C VAL A 59 3.65 -18.61 -10.68
N VAL A 60 4.80 -18.02 -10.34
CA VAL A 60 6.12 -18.50 -10.78
C VAL A 60 6.48 -19.84 -10.15
N ASP A 61 6.21 -20.03 -8.86
CA ASP A 61 6.42 -21.31 -8.16
C ASP A 61 5.60 -22.44 -8.82
N ALA A 62 4.33 -22.15 -9.16
CA ALA A 62 3.47 -23.10 -9.88
C ALA A 62 4.06 -23.49 -11.24
N GLU A 63 4.45 -22.52 -12.05
CA GLU A 63 5.01 -22.77 -13.37
C GLU A 63 6.37 -23.50 -13.30
N THR A 64 7.20 -23.16 -12.31
CA THR A 64 8.52 -23.79 -12.13
C THR A 64 8.38 -25.22 -11.64
N GLY A 65 7.48 -25.48 -10.69
CA GLY A 65 7.17 -26.83 -10.21
C GLY A 65 6.63 -27.73 -11.32
N GLN A 66 5.65 -27.24 -12.09
CA GLN A 66 5.10 -28.00 -13.22
C GLN A 66 6.18 -28.33 -14.26
N ARG A 67 7.00 -27.35 -14.66
CA ARG A 67 8.11 -27.58 -15.60
C ARG A 67 9.13 -28.57 -15.06
N GLY A 68 9.47 -28.50 -13.78
CA GLY A 68 10.38 -29.46 -13.14
C GLY A 68 9.86 -30.89 -13.24
N PHE A 69 8.57 -31.10 -12.95
CA PHE A 69 7.92 -32.40 -13.08
C PHE A 69 7.91 -32.88 -14.54
N LEU A 70 7.50 -32.04 -15.49
CA LEU A 70 7.44 -32.41 -16.91
C LEU A 70 8.82 -32.78 -17.49
N LEU A 71 9.90 -32.15 -17.01
CA LEU A 71 11.26 -32.41 -17.49
C LEU A 71 11.90 -33.65 -16.85
N THR A 72 11.54 -33.97 -15.60
CA THR A 72 12.26 -35.00 -14.81
C THR A 72 11.41 -36.24 -14.49
N GLY A 73 10.09 -36.10 -14.49
CA GLY A 73 9.16 -37.11 -13.98
C GLY A 73 9.12 -37.21 -12.45
N ASP A 74 9.89 -36.39 -11.72
CA ASP A 74 9.96 -36.44 -10.26
C ASP A 74 8.82 -35.64 -9.61
N ALA A 75 7.96 -36.35 -8.89
CA ALA A 75 6.80 -35.79 -8.20
C ALA A 75 7.18 -34.76 -7.12
N ALA A 76 8.42 -34.73 -6.64
CA ALA A 76 8.89 -33.70 -5.71
C ALA A 76 8.72 -32.28 -6.26
N TYR A 77 8.81 -32.10 -7.59
CA TYR A 77 8.59 -30.80 -8.23
C TYR A 77 7.12 -30.35 -8.22
N LEU A 78 6.17 -31.23 -7.90
CA LEU A 78 4.75 -30.84 -7.76
C LEU A 78 4.43 -30.21 -6.40
N GLU A 79 5.31 -30.32 -5.40
CA GLU A 79 5.09 -29.71 -4.08
C GLU A 79 4.98 -28.17 -4.16
N PRO A 80 5.90 -27.43 -4.83
CA PRO A 80 5.75 -26.00 -5.08
C PRO A 80 4.47 -25.64 -5.85
N TYR A 81 4.03 -26.50 -6.77
CA TYR A 81 2.81 -26.28 -7.55
C TYR A 81 1.55 -26.33 -6.69
N HIS A 82 1.41 -27.36 -5.85
CA HIS A 82 0.27 -27.49 -4.95
C HIS A 82 0.25 -26.37 -3.90
N GLU A 83 1.41 -26.03 -3.32
CA GLU A 83 1.53 -24.93 -2.36
C GLU A 83 1.20 -23.58 -3.01
N ALA A 84 1.63 -23.34 -4.25
CA ALA A 84 1.30 -22.13 -4.98
C ALA A 84 -0.22 -21.96 -5.18
N ILE A 85 -0.91 -23.01 -5.65
CA ILE A 85 -2.37 -22.96 -5.88
C ILE A 85 -3.10 -22.67 -4.57
N LYS A 86 -2.78 -23.38 -3.50
CA LYS A 86 -3.40 -23.19 -2.19
C LYS A 86 -3.19 -21.77 -1.65
N ASN A 87 -2.03 -21.18 -1.90
CA ASN A 87 -1.73 -19.84 -1.43
C ASN A 87 -2.38 -18.76 -2.30
N LEU A 88 -2.56 -18.97 -3.61
CA LEU A 88 -3.10 -17.98 -4.54
C LEU A 88 -4.48 -17.45 -4.12
N ASP A 89 -5.39 -18.34 -3.70
CA ASP A 89 -6.71 -17.95 -3.21
C ASP A 89 -6.62 -16.93 -2.06
N ARG A 90 -5.76 -17.22 -1.07
CA ARG A 90 -5.53 -16.34 0.08
C ARG A 90 -4.97 -14.98 -0.34
N VAL A 91 -3.99 -14.94 -1.25
CA VAL A 91 -3.36 -13.67 -1.66
C VAL A 91 -4.36 -12.82 -2.47
N THR A 92 -5.19 -13.45 -3.31
CA THR A 92 -6.22 -12.75 -4.08
C THR A 92 -7.33 -12.18 -3.20
N GLU A 93 -7.77 -12.90 -2.17
CA GLU A 93 -8.70 -12.36 -1.16
C GLU A 93 -8.12 -11.14 -0.42
N GLU A 94 -6.82 -11.20 -0.09
CA GLU A 94 -6.12 -10.09 0.56
C GLU A 94 -6.04 -8.84 -0.34
N LEU A 95 -5.80 -9.02 -1.65
CA LEU A 95 -5.86 -7.92 -2.63
C LEU A 95 -7.27 -7.30 -2.71
N LYS A 96 -8.33 -8.12 -2.70
CA LYS A 96 -9.72 -7.62 -2.66
C LYS A 96 -10.00 -6.83 -1.39
N ARG A 97 -9.51 -7.30 -0.24
CA ARG A 97 -9.66 -6.58 1.04
C ARG A 97 -8.97 -5.21 1.00
N LEU A 98 -7.70 -5.18 0.55
CA LEU A 98 -6.92 -3.95 0.48
C LEU A 98 -7.51 -2.94 -0.50
N THR A 99 -8.12 -3.39 -1.59
CA THR A 99 -8.66 -2.51 -2.63
C THR A 99 -10.16 -2.23 -2.49
N SER A 100 -10.79 -2.61 -1.37
CA SER A 100 -12.25 -2.56 -1.17
C SER A 100 -12.87 -1.17 -1.32
N GLU A 101 -12.13 -0.11 -1.00
CA GLU A 101 -12.59 1.29 -1.12
C GLU A 101 -12.41 1.87 -2.54
N ASN A 102 -11.81 1.13 -3.47
CA ASN A 102 -11.51 1.60 -4.83
C ASN A 102 -12.11 0.66 -5.89
N PRO A 103 -13.29 1.00 -6.44
CA PRO A 103 -13.97 0.16 -7.45
C PRO A 103 -13.15 -0.12 -8.71
N GLU A 104 -12.29 0.83 -9.12
CA GLU A 104 -11.42 0.63 -10.28
C GLU A 104 -10.27 -0.33 -9.98
N GLN A 105 -9.79 -0.37 -8.74
CA GLN A 105 -8.84 -1.40 -8.31
C GLN A 105 -9.50 -2.76 -8.17
N GLN A 106 -10.73 -2.84 -7.63
CA GLN A 106 -11.50 -4.10 -7.57
C GLN A 106 -11.63 -4.76 -8.95
N LYS A 107 -12.04 -4.01 -9.98
CA LYS A 107 -12.13 -4.53 -11.36
C LYS A 107 -10.79 -5.07 -11.87
N ARG A 108 -9.67 -4.43 -11.50
CA ARG A 108 -8.32 -4.90 -11.87
C ARG A 108 -7.96 -6.18 -11.13
N ILE A 109 -8.35 -6.31 -9.86
CA ILE A 109 -8.15 -7.55 -9.09
C ILE A 109 -9.00 -8.69 -9.66
N ASP A 110 -10.26 -8.45 -10.04
CA ASP A 110 -11.12 -9.47 -10.68
C ASP A 110 -10.54 -9.93 -12.02
N THR A 111 -9.98 -8.99 -12.79
CA THR A 111 -9.27 -9.29 -14.04
C THR A 111 -8.01 -10.13 -13.76
N LEU A 112 -7.22 -9.76 -12.74
CA LEU A 112 -6.02 -10.48 -12.34
C LEU A 112 -6.36 -11.93 -11.92
N GLU A 113 -7.40 -12.12 -11.12
CA GLU A 113 -7.88 -13.43 -10.70
C GLU A 113 -8.27 -14.31 -11.89
N SER A 114 -8.99 -13.73 -12.86
CA SER A 114 -9.36 -14.43 -14.10
C SER A 114 -8.13 -14.86 -14.91
N LEU A 115 -7.11 -14.00 -14.99
CA LEU A 115 -5.85 -14.32 -15.67
C LEU A 115 -5.02 -15.39 -14.95
N ILE A 116 -5.01 -15.36 -13.61
CA ILE A 116 -4.36 -16.40 -12.79
C ILE A 116 -5.06 -17.74 -13.02
N ALA A 117 -6.40 -17.77 -12.95
CA ALA A 117 -7.17 -18.99 -13.17
C ALA A 117 -6.94 -19.57 -14.58
N ALA A 118 -6.90 -18.71 -15.60
CA ALA A 118 -6.58 -19.13 -16.97
C ALA A 118 -5.16 -19.73 -17.06
N LYS A 119 -4.16 -19.08 -16.46
CA LYS A 119 -2.78 -19.58 -16.43
C LYS A 119 -2.69 -20.94 -15.72
N LEU A 120 -3.34 -21.09 -14.57
CA LEU A 120 -3.34 -22.36 -13.82
C LEU A 120 -4.03 -23.49 -14.61
N ALA A 121 -5.14 -23.20 -15.29
CA ALA A 121 -5.82 -24.18 -16.15
C ALA A 121 -4.92 -24.63 -17.32
N ASP A 122 -4.12 -23.74 -17.90
CA ASP A 122 -3.16 -24.10 -18.94
C ASP A 122 -2.04 -25.01 -18.40
N LEU A 123 -1.54 -24.75 -17.19
CA LEU A 123 -0.57 -25.62 -16.50
C LEU A 123 -1.15 -27.00 -16.13
N GLN A 124 -2.47 -27.17 -16.05
CA GLN A 124 -3.09 -28.47 -15.82
C GLN A 124 -3.24 -29.31 -17.09
N ARG A 125 -3.25 -28.66 -18.26
CA ARG A 125 -3.44 -29.33 -19.56
C ARG A 125 -2.14 -29.82 -20.18
N THR A 126 -0.99 -29.36 -19.70
CA THR A 126 0.35 -29.70 -20.19
C THR A 126 1.05 -30.65 -19.23
#